data_AF-A0A2S0XFJ6-F1
#
_entry.id   AF-A0A2S0XFJ6-F1
#
_cell.length_a   1.000
_cell.length_b   1.000
_cell.length_c   1.000
_cell.angle_alpha   90.00
_cell.angle_beta   90.00
_cell.angle_gamma   90.00
#
_symmetry.space_group_name_H-M   'P 1'
#
loop_
_entity.id
_entity.type
_entity.pdbx_description
1 polymer ?
#
loop_
_entity_poly.entity_id
_entity_poly.type
_entity_poly.pdbx_seq_one_letter_code
_entity_poly.pdbx_strand_id
1 'polypeptide(L)'
;MTRIVAIAAAIALAAAVLPWPYGYYQALRLGIFAAGIYCGFMMKSSGDDKLAYGLFFAALVFNPFLPVYLTRAIWLPIDLIGAALFAFTSYRQTITGGARQ
;
A
#
# COMPACT_ATOMS: atom_id res chain seq x y z
N MET A 1 10.60 -11.43 0.34
CA MET A 1 9.95 -10.88 -0.88
C MET A 1 8.95 -9.78 -0.53
N THR A 2 8.06 -9.99 0.43
CA THR A 2 7.04 -9.03 0.90
C THR A 2 7.56 -7.63 1.24
N ARG A 3 8.77 -7.52 1.82
CA ARG A 3 9.40 -6.22 2.13
C ARG A 3 9.65 -5.36 0.90
N ILE A 4 10.14 -5.96 -0.18
CA ILE A 4 10.44 -5.25 -1.43
C ILE A 4 9.14 -4.70 -2.02
N VAL A 5 8.06 -5.49 -1.95
CA VAL A 5 6.72 -5.08 -2.40
C VAL A 5 6.21 -3.88 -1.59
N ALA A 6 6.35 -3.92 -0.26
CA ALA A 6 5.92 -2.82 0.60
C ALA A 6 6.74 -1.53 0.36
N ILE A 7 8.05 -1.64 0.17
CA ILE A 7 8.92 -0.49 -0.14
C ILE A 7 8.58 0.08 -1.51
N ALA A 8 8.43 -0.76 -2.54
CA ALA A 8 8.04 -0.33 -3.88
C ALA A 8 6.68 0.38 -3.87
N ALA A 9 5.70 -0.16 -3.13
CA ALA A 9 4.39 0.46 -2.95
C ALA A 9 4.47 1.83 -2.26
N ALA A 10 5.28 1.95 -1.20
CA ALA A 10 5.48 3.21 -0.50
C ALA A 10 6.13 4.27 -1.41
N ILE A 11 7.14 3.90 -2.20
CA ILE A 11 7.80 4.80 -3.16
C ILE A 11 6.81 5.22 -4.26
N ALA A 12 6.01 4.29 -4.78
CA ALA A 12 5.02 4.60 -5.82
C ALA A 12 3.94 5.57 -5.31
N LEU A 13 3.47 5.40 -4.08
CA LEU A 13 2.53 6.34 -3.44
C LEU A 13 3.17 7.70 -3.16
N ALA A 14 4.45 7.74 -2.75
CA ALA A 14 5.17 9.00 -2.58
C ALA A 14 5.38 9.73 -3.92
N ALA A 15 5.62 8.98 -5.01
CA ALA A 15 5.77 9.54 -6.35
C ALA A 15 4.46 10.15 -6.89
N ALA A 16 3.29 9.73 -6.41
CA ALA A 16 2.00 10.33 -6.74
C ALA A 16 1.83 11.80 -6.29
N VAL A 17 2.69 12.28 -5.39
CA VAL A 17 2.77 13.70 -4.98
C VAL A 17 3.16 14.60 -6.14
N LEU A 18 3.87 14.10 -7.15
CA LEU A 18 4.13 14.83 -8.39
C LEU A 18 2.92 14.80 -9.33
N PRO A 19 2.68 15.85 -10.14
CA PRO A 19 1.58 15.87 -11.10
C PRO A 19 1.91 14.95 -12.28
N TRP A 20 1.41 13.71 -12.23
CA TRP A 20 1.58 12.72 -13.29
C TRP A 20 0.37 12.70 -14.24
N PRO A 21 0.54 12.20 -15.48
CA PRO A 21 -0.58 11.94 -16.39
C PRO A 21 -1.55 10.92 -15.81
N TYR A 22 -2.83 11.01 -16.21
CA TYR A 22 -3.93 10.20 -15.66
C TYR A 22 -3.66 8.68 -15.65
N GLY A 23 -2.98 8.16 -16.68
CA GLY A 23 -2.63 6.74 -16.77
C GLY A 23 -1.72 6.25 -15.63
N TYR A 24 -0.87 7.11 -15.08
CA TYR A 24 -0.02 6.76 -13.94
C TYR A 24 -0.87 6.41 -12.70
N TYR A 25 -1.90 7.20 -12.42
CA TYR A 25 -2.77 6.97 -11.26
C TYR A 25 -3.61 5.68 -11.39
N GLN A 26 -3.96 5.27 -12.61
CA GLN A 26 -4.62 3.99 -12.85
C GLN A 26 -3.69 2.81 -12.58
N ALA A 27 -2.45 2.87 -13.11
CA ALA A 27 -1.44 1.84 -12.88
C ALA A 27 -1.04 1.77 -11.39
N LEU A 28 -0.91 2.93 -10.73
CA LEU A 28 -0.62 3.04 -9.32
C LEU A 28 -1.70 2.33 -8.49
N ARG A 29 -2.98 2.63 -8.71
CA ARG A 29 -4.09 1.96 -8.00
C ARG A 29 -4.03 0.45 -8.15
N LEU A 30 -3.83 -0.05 -9.36
CA LEU A 30 -3.70 -1.49 -9.60
C LEU A 30 -2.50 -2.11 -8.85
N GLY A 31 -1.34 -1.43 -8.88
CA GLY A 31 -0.14 -1.88 -8.19
C GLY A 31 -0.31 -1.89 -6.67
N ILE A 32 -0.88 -0.82 -6.10
CA ILE A 32 -1.12 -0.67 -4.66
C ILE A 32 -2.22 -1.62 -4.19
N PHE A 33 -3.25 -1.85 -4.99
CA PHE A 33 -4.27 -2.86 -4.74
C PHE A 33 -3.67 -4.26 -4.61
N ALA A 34 -2.89 -4.68 -5.60
CA ALA A 34 -2.23 -5.98 -5.60
C ALA A 34 -1.22 -6.11 -4.44
N ALA A 35 -0.44 -5.06 -4.19
CA ALA A 35 0.51 -5.00 -3.07
C ALA A 35 -0.19 -5.08 -1.72
N GLY A 36 -1.31 -4.38 -1.54
CA GLY A 36 -2.10 -4.37 -0.30
C GLY A 36 -2.67 -5.75 0.01
N ILE A 37 -3.21 -6.45 -0.99
CA ILE A 37 -3.70 -7.83 -0.83
C ILE A 37 -2.55 -8.77 -0.45
N TYR A 38 -1.44 -8.74 -1.21
CA TYR A 38 -0.31 -9.62 -0.98
C TYR A 38 0.34 -9.42 0.39
N CYS A 39 0.60 -8.16 0.76
CA CYS A 39 1.12 -7.80 2.07
C CYS A 39 0.11 -8.16 3.17
N GLY A 40 -1.17 -7.85 3.00
CA GLY A 40 -2.23 -8.13 3.97
C GLY A 40 -2.32 -9.62 4.31
N PHE A 41 -2.30 -10.49 3.30
CA PHE A 41 -2.28 -11.95 3.53
C PHE A 41 -1.04 -12.40 4.30
N MET A 42 0.15 -11.84 4.00
CA MET A 42 1.36 -12.18 4.74
C MET A 42 1.33 -11.71 6.19
N MET A 43 0.84 -10.51 6.49
CA MET A 43 0.71 -10.05 7.89
C MET A 43 -0.30 -10.88 8.67
N LYS A 44 -1.40 -11.29 8.03
CA LYS A 44 -2.39 -12.18 8.64
C LYS A 44 -1.75 -13.52 9.03
N SER A 45 -0.98 -14.12 8.11
CA SER A 45 -0.23 -15.35 8.39
C SER A 45 0.89 -15.19 9.42
N SER A 46 1.33 -13.95 9.68
CA SER A 46 2.29 -13.62 10.74
C SER A 46 1.63 -13.31 12.10
N GLY A 47 0.30 -13.38 12.20
CA GLY A 47 -0.46 -13.12 13.44
C GLY A 47 -0.70 -11.64 13.72
N ASP A 48 -0.43 -10.75 12.77
CA ASP A 48 -0.53 -9.29 12.93
C ASP A 48 -1.81 -8.77 12.25
N ASP A 49 -2.96 -9.28 12.73
CA ASP A 49 -4.27 -9.09 12.12
C ASP A 49 -4.65 -7.61 11.95
N LYS A 50 -4.28 -6.77 12.92
CA LYS A 50 -4.55 -5.32 12.87
C LYS A 50 -3.93 -4.67 11.62
N LEU A 51 -2.69 -5.02 11.31
CA LEU A 51 -2.00 -4.50 10.11
C LEU A 51 -2.54 -5.13 8.84
N ALA A 52 -2.89 -6.42 8.88
CA ALA A 52 -3.52 -7.10 7.75
C ALA A 52 -4.83 -6.43 7.34
N TYR A 53 -5.72 -6.14 8.30
CA TYR A 53 -6.96 -5.42 8.03
C TYR A 53 -6.72 -4.00 7.52
N GLY A 54 -5.73 -3.27 8.05
CA GLY A 54 -5.35 -1.96 7.53
C GLY A 54 -4.88 -1.99 6.07
N LEU A 55 -4.12 -3.02 5.69
CA LEU A 55 -3.66 -3.22 4.31
C LEU A 55 -4.78 -3.65 3.37
N PHE A 56 -5.70 -4.50 3.82
CA PHE A 56 -6.89 -4.84 3.04
C PHE A 56 -7.81 -3.63 2.86
N PHE A 57 -7.96 -2.79 3.88
CA PHE A 57 -8.70 -1.55 3.76
C PHE A 57 -8.04 -0.61 2.75
N ALA A 58 -6.71 -0.46 2.80
CA ALA A 58 -5.98 0.30 1.80
C ALA A 58 -6.20 -0.28 0.39
N ALA A 59 -6.12 -1.60 0.21
CA ALA A 59 -6.44 -2.22 -1.08
C ALA A 59 -7.85 -1.85 -1.55
N LEU A 60 -8.87 -1.95 -0.68
CA LEU A 60 -10.23 -1.55 -1.03
C LEU A 60 -10.35 -0.09 -1.45
N VAL A 61 -9.64 0.83 -0.80
CA VAL A 61 -9.62 2.26 -1.16
C VAL A 61 -8.93 2.47 -2.51
N PHE A 62 -7.83 1.78 -2.77
CA PHE A 62 -7.06 1.85 -4.02
C PHE A 62 -7.60 0.94 -5.13
N ASN A 63 -8.82 0.43 -5.00
CA ASN A 63 -9.37 -0.57 -5.90
C ASN A 63 -9.64 0.02 -7.31
N PRO A 64 -9.05 -0.55 -8.39
CA PRO A 64 -9.27 -0.06 -9.76
C PRO A 64 -10.70 -0.29 -10.28
N PHE A 65 -11.46 -1.22 -9.69
CA PHE A 65 -12.81 -1.58 -10.13
C PHE A 65 -13.88 -0.56 -9.73
N LEU A 66 -13.62 0.24 -8.69
CA LEU A 66 -14.51 1.31 -8.24
C LEU A 66 -13.78 2.66 -8.36
N PRO A 67 -13.73 3.26 -9.56
CA PRO A 67 -13.03 4.52 -9.76
C PRO A 67 -13.72 5.63 -8.97
N VAL A 68 -13.14 5.99 -7.83
CA VAL A 68 -13.61 7.11 -7.04
C VAL A 68 -13.07 8.41 -7.64
N TYR A 69 -13.97 9.18 -8.25
CA TYR A 69 -13.69 10.48 -8.85
C TYR A 69 -13.56 11.55 -7.75
N LEU A 70 -12.45 11.52 -7.00
CA LEU A 70 -12.08 12.61 -6.10
C LEU A 70 -11.06 13.53 -6.77
N THR A 71 -11.03 14.78 -6.32
CA THR A 71 -9.99 15.73 -6.71
C THR A 71 -8.62 15.29 -6.16
N ARG A 72 -7.56 15.69 -6.86
CA ARG A 72 -6.17 15.39 -6.47
C ARG A 72 -5.85 15.87 -5.05
N ALA A 73 -6.45 16.97 -4.61
CA ALA A 73 -6.29 17.50 -3.26
C ALA A 73 -6.75 16.52 -2.16
N ILE A 74 -7.75 15.69 -2.45
CA ILE A 74 -8.27 14.69 -1.50
C ILE A 74 -7.52 13.35 -1.65
N TRP A 75 -7.11 12.99 -2.87
CA TRP A 75 -6.27 11.79 -3.09
C TRP A 75 -4.89 11.92 -2.47
N LEU A 76 -4.28 13.10 -2.47
CA LEU A 76 -2.92 13.31 -1.96
C LEU A 76 -2.73 12.90 -0.48
N PRO A 77 -3.60 13.30 0.48
CA PRO A 77 -3.50 12.79 1.84
C PRO A 77 -3.79 11.29 1.95
N ILE A 78 -4.69 10.73 1.12
CA ILE A 78 -4.96 9.27 1.10
C ILE A 78 -3.71 8.51 0.63
N ASP A 79 -3.05 8.99 -0.41
CA ASP A 79 -1.81 8.43 -0.95
C ASP A 79 -0.70 8.47 0.09
N LEU A 80 -0.56 9.58 0.83
CA LEU A 80 0.40 9.71 1.92
C LEU A 80 0.12 8.77 3.09
N ILE A 81 -1.14 8.62 3.50
CA ILE A 81 -1.55 7.68 4.55
C ILE A 81 -1.23 6.24 4.10
N GLY A 82 -1.56 5.90 2.85
CA GLY A 82 -1.20 4.62 2.26
C GLY A 82 0.31 4.39 2.28
N ALA A 83 1.10 5.39 1.86
CA ALA A 83 2.56 5.30 1.83
C ALA A 83 3.12 5.06 3.24
N ALA A 84 2.62 5.78 4.24
CA ALA A 84 2.99 5.59 5.63
C ALA A 84 2.64 4.19 6.15
N LEU A 85 1.47 3.67 5.77
CA LEU A 85 1.02 2.32 6.15
C LEU A 85 1.90 1.22 5.55
N PHE A 86 2.27 1.33 4.26
CA PHE A 86 3.20 0.42 3.60
C PHE A 86 4.63 0.56 4.15
N ALA A 87 5.08 1.78 4.46
CA ALA A 87 6.37 2.01 5.10
C ALA A 87 6.42 1.37 6.50
N PHE A 88 5.40 1.59 7.34
CA PHE A 88 5.29 0.97 8.66
C PHE A 88 5.27 -0.55 8.58
N THR A 89 4.56 -1.09 7.59
CA THR A 89 4.56 -2.52 7.27
C THR A 89 5.96 -3.05 6.97
N SER A 90 6.75 -2.34 6.16
CA SER A 90 8.14 -2.69 5.87
C SER A 90 9.03 -2.73 7.13
N TYR A 91 8.86 -1.75 8.03
CA TYR A 91 9.55 -1.73 9.32
C TYR A 91 9.17 -2.93 10.20
N ARG A 92 7.88 -3.24 10.32
CA ARG A 92 7.40 -4.40 11.10
C ARG A 92 7.93 -5.73 10.56
N GLN A 93 7.95 -5.88 9.25
CA GLN A 93 8.53 -7.08 8.61
C GLN A 93 10.03 -7.23 8.84
N THR A 94 10.75 -6.15 9.13
CA THR A 94 12.18 -6.20 9.48
C THR A 94 12.38 -6.86 10.85
N ILE A 95 11.45 -6.64 11.79
CA ILE A 95 11.49 -7.25 13.13
C ILE A 95 11.13 -8.75 13.07
N THR A 96 10.07 -9.11 12.34
CA THR A 96 9.61 -10.52 12.23
C THR A 96 10.55 -11.40 11.41
N GLY A 97 11.30 -10.82 10.45
CA GLY A 97 12.28 -11.54 9.65
C GLY A 97 13.51 -12.01 10.44
N GLY A 98 13.86 -11.34 11.54
CA GLY A 98 14.96 -11.74 12.42
C GLY A 98 14.62 -12.87 13.38
N ALA A 99 13.33 -13.17 13.59
CA ALA A 99 12.86 -14.23 14.48
C ALA A 99 12.55 -15.56 13.75
N ARG A 100 12.79 -15.63 12.43
CA ARG A 100 12.59 -16.82 11.58
C ARG A 100 13.88 -17.22 10.84
N GLN A 101 15.05 -16.97 11.43
CA GLN A 101 16.30 -17.62 11.03
C GLN A 101 16.73 -18.58 12.13
#